data_AF-A0A7Y0BVM8-F1
#
_entry.id   AF-A0A7Y0BVM8-F1
#
_cell.length_a   1.000
_cell.length_b   1.000
_cell.length_c   1.000
_cell.angle_alpha   90.00
_cell.angle_beta   90.00
_cell.angle_gamma   90.00
#
_symmetry.space_group_name_H-M   'P 1'
#
loop_
_entity.id
_entity.type
_entity.pdbx_description
1 polymer ?
#
loop_
_entity_poly.entity_id
_entity_poly.type
_entity_poly.pdbx_seq_one_letter_code
_entity_poly.pdbx_strand_id
1 'polypeptide(L)'
;MRLKSHLQKIEKSAISAFNSLLRYRNYKLIENRLLYEWQKSSEAKPTYNRSTLPEGASDYLHKNNPKLEQLNKTYNIFDTEVTTPLVWTDAHVKPDDVVYFRGDNAYVWQLRGQNMNTMGYALTTYYVKSIDTLQLLDLLKEDNLFGNFTFRIDNRVISRDLLDSIIEIYFLEKHLNISKLNKATILDIGAGYGRLAHRMTSAIPQISSYLCTDAVAISSFISDYYIKFRKLDKIAKVIGLDAIEKTLGYEPVDIAINIHSFSECKISAIDWWLSLLSRYKVRYLMIVPNAGDHGGERLLTHEGEDFGKVIENHGYKLIAKEPKFRDPVVQTFGINPTYHYLFELQ
;
A
#
# COMPACT_ATOMS: atom_id res chain seq x y z
N MET A 1 -9.40 50.33 14.46
CA MET A 1 -10.58 49.83 13.74
C MET A 1 -10.59 50.16 12.24
N ARG A 2 -10.31 51.41 11.82
CA ARG A 2 -10.34 51.86 10.41
C ARG A 2 -9.34 51.17 9.45
N LEU A 3 -8.16 50.76 9.94
CA LEU A 3 -7.14 50.10 9.11
C LEU A 3 -7.58 48.70 8.63
N LYS A 4 -8.19 47.90 9.53
CA LYS A 4 -8.72 46.57 9.20
C LYS A 4 -9.84 46.62 8.15
N SER A 5 -10.73 47.61 8.24
CA SER A 5 -11.80 47.77 7.24
C SER A 5 -11.28 48.21 5.87
N HIS A 6 -10.16 48.93 5.82
CA HIS A 6 -9.56 49.36 4.56
C HIS A 6 -8.83 48.20 3.86
N LEU A 7 -8.06 47.41 4.62
CA LEU A 7 -7.40 46.19 4.12
C LEU A 7 -8.40 45.16 3.59
N GLN A 8 -9.52 44.94 4.30
CA GLN A 8 -10.58 44.04 3.82
C GLN A 8 -11.23 44.48 2.50
N LYS A 9 -11.35 45.80 2.27
CA LYS A 9 -11.88 46.32 0.99
C LYS A 9 -10.91 46.09 -0.16
N ILE A 10 -9.62 46.31 0.08
CA ILE A 10 -8.56 46.08 -0.92
C ILE A 10 -8.50 44.59 -1.29
N GLU A 11 -8.53 43.70 -0.29
CA GLU A 11 -8.52 42.25 -0.48
C GLU A 11 -9.72 41.77 -1.31
N LYS A 12 -10.95 42.22 -0.97
CA LYS A 12 -12.15 41.88 -1.74
C LYS A 12 -12.10 42.39 -3.19
N SER A 13 -11.57 43.60 -3.39
CA SER A 13 -11.40 44.19 -4.73
C SER A 13 -10.39 43.40 -5.56
N ALA A 14 -9.28 42.98 -4.96
CA ALA A 14 -8.26 42.15 -5.62
C ALA A 14 -8.83 40.78 -5.99
N ILE A 15 -9.51 40.09 -5.07
CA ILE A 15 -10.16 38.79 -5.34
C ILE A 15 -11.19 38.91 -6.47
N SER A 16 -11.97 40.00 -6.51
CA SER A 16 -12.93 40.25 -7.59
C SER A 16 -12.26 40.43 -8.95
N ALA A 17 -11.16 41.20 -9.00
CA ALA A 17 -10.40 41.42 -10.24
C ALA A 17 -9.77 40.12 -10.75
N PHE A 18 -9.13 39.35 -9.87
CA PHE A 18 -8.58 38.03 -10.21
C PHE A 18 -9.66 37.06 -10.66
N ASN A 19 -10.81 37.02 -9.99
CA ASN A 19 -11.93 36.18 -10.39
C ASN A 19 -12.49 36.56 -11.78
N SER A 20 -12.46 37.84 -12.15
CA SER A 20 -12.85 38.25 -13.50
C SER A 20 -11.93 37.67 -14.57
N LEU A 21 -10.63 37.58 -14.29
CA LEU A 21 -9.64 36.98 -15.18
C LEU A 21 -9.76 35.44 -15.23
N LEU A 22 -9.94 34.81 -14.07
CA LEU A 22 -10.03 33.35 -13.95
C LEU A 22 -11.32 32.76 -14.53
N ARG A 23 -12.41 33.53 -14.58
CA ARG A 23 -13.69 33.10 -15.20
C ARG A 23 -13.52 32.65 -16.65
N TYR A 24 -12.64 33.28 -17.42
CA TYR A 24 -12.36 32.89 -18.81
C TYR A 24 -11.75 31.48 -18.93
N ARG A 25 -11.26 30.93 -17.82
CA ARG A 25 -10.67 29.59 -17.72
C ARG A 25 -11.52 28.65 -16.86
N ASN A 26 -12.76 29.02 -16.51
CA ASN A 26 -13.64 28.29 -15.58
C ASN A 26 -13.05 28.10 -14.16
N TYR A 27 -12.16 28.98 -13.73
CA TYR A 27 -11.64 28.98 -12.36
C TYR A 27 -12.25 30.11 -11.53
N LYS A 28 -12.36 29.89 -10.22
CA LYS A 28 -12.76 30.89 -9.24
C LYS A 28 -11.90 30.75 -7.99
N LEU A 29 -11.25 31.84 -7.60
CA LEU A 29 -10.55 31.99 -6.34
C LEU A 29 -11.58 32.14 -5.22
N ILE A 30 -11.49 31.26 -4.22
CA ILE A 30 -12.38 31.17 -3.08
C ILE A 30 -11.56 31.43 -1.81
N GLU A 31 -12.12 32.16 -0.85
CA GLU A 31 -11.48 32.37 0.44
C GLU A 31 -11.32 31.02 1.17
N ASN A 32 -10.13 30.73 1.70
CA ASN A 32 -9.82 29.45 2.34
C ASN A 32 -10.79 29.09 3.49
N ARG A 33 -11.35 30.09 4.18
CA ARG A 33 -12.35 29.88 5.26
C ARG A 33 -13.71 29.38 4.77
N LEU A 34 -13.99 29.50 3.47
CA LEU A 34 -15.22 29.00 2.84
C LEU A 34 -15.06 27.56 2.35
N LEU A 35 -13.82 27.04 2.37
CA LEU A 35 -13.54 25.66 2.03
C LEU A 35 -13.78 24.77 3.25
N TYR A 36 -14.44 23.63 3.05
CA TYR A 36 -14.42 22.56 4.03
C TYR A 36 -12.98 22.10 4.26
N GLU A 37 -12.65 21.54 5.43
CA GLU A 37 -11.29 21.08 5.73
C GLU A 37 -10.73 20.11 4.66
N TRP A 38 -11.58 19.26 4.08
CA TRP A 38 -11.20 18.32 3.01
C TRP A 38 -10.93 18.99 1.65
N GLN A 39 -11.34 20.24 1.46
CA GLN A 39 -11.07 21.04 0.26
C GLN A 39 -9.81 21.90 0.40
N LYS A 40 -9.25 22.03 1.60
CA LYS A 40 -8.04 22.79 1.82
C LYS A 40 -6.85 21.95 1.34
N SER A 41 -6.02 22.53 0.49
CA SER A 41 -4.75 21.91 0.09
C SER A 41 -3.87 21.75 1.34
N SER A 42 -3.59 20.52 1.73
CA SER A 42 -2.53 20.20 2.68
C SER A 42 -1.37 19.61 1.91
N GLU A 43 -0.16 20.14 2.12
CA GLU A 43 1.05 19.42 1.75
C GLU A 43 1.03 18.05 2.45
N ALA A 44 1.04 16.97 1.67
CA ALA A 44 1.12 15.62 2.19
C ALA A 44 2.50 15.44 2.84
N LYS A 45 2.55 15.52 4.17
CA LYS A 45 3.78 15.29 4.95
C LYS A 45 3.68 13.94 5.63
N PRO A 46 4.78 13.16 5.67
CA PRO A 46 4.82 11.93 6.45
C PRO A 46 4.40 12.19 7.90
N THR A 47 3.46 11.41 8.40
CA THR A 47 2.85 11.58 9.72
C THR A 47 2.28 10.26 10.24
N TYR A 48 2.02 10.19 11.53
CA TYR A 48 1.47 9.01 12.18
C TYR A 48 0.62 9.42 13.37
N ASN A 49 -0.32 8.55 13.76
CA ASN A 49 -1.03 8.72 15.02
C ASN A 49 -0.11 8.30 16.18
N ARG A 50 0.09 9.17 17.17
CA ARG A 50 0.83 8.83 18.40
C ARG A 50 -0.01 7.95 19.32
N SER A 51 -0.41 6.79 18.81
CA SER A 51 -1.21 5.83 19.53
C SER A 51 -0.37 5.03 20.51
N THR A 52 -1.06 4.43 21.49
CA THR A 52 -0.43 3.52 22.44
C THR A 52 0.22 2.36 21.69
N LEU A 53 1.48 2.09 22.03
CA LEU A 53 2.21 0.94 21.52
C LEU A 53 2.02 -0.25 22.45
N PRO A 54 2.04 -1.49 21.93
CA PRO A 54 2.10 -2.67 22.77
C PRO A 54 3.33 -2.66 23.67
N GLU A 55 3.23 -3.34 24.81
CA GLU A 55 4.35 -3.52 25.73
C GLU A 55 5.56 -4.15 25.02
N GLY A 56 6.75 -3.57 25.25
CA GLY A 56 8.01 -4.00 24.63
C GLY A 56 8.18 -3.63 23.14
N ALA A 57 7.16 -3.05 22.50
CA ALA A 57 7.25 -2.71 21.08
C ALA A 57 8.33 -1.67 20.77
N SER A 58 8.44 -0.61 21.57
CA SER A 58 9.47 0.43 21.41
C SER A 58 10.88 -0.10 21.66
N ASP A 59 11.02 -1.07 22.56
CA ASP A 59 12.30 -1.66 22.92
C ASP A 59 12.78 -2.64 21.85
N TYR A 60 11.85 -3.22 21.09
CA TYR A 60 12.17 -4.12 19.98
C TYR A 60 12.33 -3.36 18.65
N LEU A 61 11.36 -2.51 18.30
CA LEU A 61 11.25 -1.85 16.99
C LEU A 61 12.14 -0.60 16.90
N HIS A 62 13.46 -0.79 16.84
CA HIS A 62 14.41 0.30 16.65
C HIS A 62 15.53 -0.08 15.68
N LYS A 63 16.17 0.93 15.07
CA LYS A 63 17.20 0.74 14.03
C LYS A 63 18.45 -0.02 14.49
N ASN A 64 18.70 -0.08 15.80
CA ASN A 64 19.88 -0.74 16.38
C ASN A 64 19.55 -2.14 16.93
N ASN A 65 18.40 -2.73 16.53
CA ASN A 65 18.05 -4.06 16.99
C ASN A 65 19.04 -5.08 16.37
N PRO A 66 19.66 -5.97 17.16
CA PRO A 66 20.63 -6.94 16.63
C PRO A 66 20.11 -7.81 15.49
N LYS A 67 18.81 -8.11 15.47
CA LYS A 67 18.17 -8.87 14.39
C LYS A 67 18.15 -8.07 13.08
N LEU A 68 17.87 -6.78 13.15
CA LEU A 68 17.90 -5.90 11.98
C LEU A 68 19.32 -5.73 11.47
N GLU A 69 20.31 -5.57 12.36
CA GLU A 69 21.73 -5.53 11.96
C GLU A 69 22.16 -6.80 11.24
N GLN A 70 21.70 -7.97 11.71
CA GLN A 70 21.94 -9.24 11.03
C GLN A 70 21.31 -9.27 9.64
N LEU A 71 20.04 -8.87 9.49
CA LEU A 71 19.36 -8.81 8.20
C LEU A 71 20.08 -7.86 7.22
N ASN A 72 20.51 -6.69 7.69
CA ASN A 72 21.29 -5.75 6.88
C ASN A 72 22.59 -6.39 6.38
N LYS A 73 23.33 -7.09 7.25
CA LYS A 73 24.56 -7.80 6.86
C LYS A 73 24.27 -8.87 5.80
N THR A 74 23.21 -9.65 5.96
CA THR A 74 22.81 -10.69 5.02
C THR A 74 22.39 -10.10 3.67
N TYR A 75 21.63 -9.00 3.66
CA TYR A 75 21.12 -8.41 2.41
C TYR A 75 22.23 -7.65 1.66
N ASN A 76 23.16 -7.02 2.37
CA ASN A 76 24.29 -6.30 1.76
C ASN A 76 25.27 -7.20 1.00
N ILE A 77 25.29 -8.51 1.29
CA ILE A 77 26.08 -9.50 0.53
C ILE A 77 25.28 -10.18 -0.59
N PHE A 78 23.98 -9.92 -0.66
CA PHE A 78 23.11 -10.43 -1.71
C PHE A 78 23.33 -9.65 -3.02
N ASP A 79 22.70 -10.12 -4.10
CA ASP A 79 22.76 -9.46 -5.39
C ASP A 79 22.39 -7.97 -5.30
N THR A 80 23.33 -7.11 -5.70
CA THR A 80 23.16 -5.66 -5.66
C THR A 80 22.16 -5.17 -6.70
N GLU A 81 21.89 -5.93 -7.77
CA GLU A 81 20.85 -5.58 -8.74
C GLU A 81 19.44 -5.64 -8.12
N VAL A 82 19.26 -6.46 -7.08
CA VAL A 82 17.99 -6.64 -6.36
C VAL A 82 17.90 -5.73 -5.13
N THR A 83 19.02 -5.53 -4.44
CA THR A 83 19.05 -4.84 -3.14
C THR A 83 19.43 -3.37 -3.22
N THR A 84 19.93 -2.88 -4.37
CA THR A 84 20.24 -1.45 -4.52
C THR A 84 18.95 -0.62 -4.45
N PRO A 85 18.80 0.24 -3.42
CA PRO A 85 17.57 0.98 -3.25
C PRO A 85 17.43 2.06 -4.33
N LEU A 86 16.23 2.17 -4.89
CA LEU A 86 15.82 3.34 -5.66
C LEU A 86 15.17 4.38 -4.74
N VAL A 87 14.23 3.94 -3.90
CA VAL A 87 13.46 4.79 -2.97
C VAL A 87 13.94 4.64 -1.51
N TRP A 88 14.24 3.40 -1.09
CA TRP A 88 14.50 3.03 0.31
C TRP A 88 15.91 3.37 0.79
N THR A 89 16.18 4.65 1.03
CA THR A 89 17.45 5.13 1.58
C THR A 89 17.37 5.47 3.08
N ASP A 90 18.51 5.57 3.76
CA ASP A 90 18.57 5.98 5.17
C ASP A 90 17.95 7.36 5.44
N ALA A 91 17.95 8.23 4.43
CA ALA A 91 17.30 9.54 4.47
C ALA A 91 15.77 9.45 4.34
N HIS A 92 15.26 8.36 3.75
CA HIS A 92 13.84 8.16 3.51
C HIS A 92 13.10 7.61 4.73
N VAL A 93 13.72 6.69 5.49
CA VAL A 93 13.10 6.03 6.66
C VAL A 93 13.55 6.69 7.96
N LYS A 94 12.64 7.34 8.68
CA LYS A 94 12.94 7.96 10.00
C LYS A 94 12.89 6.92 11.12
N PRO A 95 13.55 7.16 12.27
CA PRO A 95 13.45 6.28 13.43
C PRO A 95 12.00 6.02 13.88
N ASP A 96 11.17 7.07 13.90
CA ASP A 96 9.76 6.96 14.26
C ASP A 96 8.96 6.07 13.29
N ASP A 97 9.36 6.01 12.01
CA ASP A 97 8.66 5.19 11.01
C ASP A 97 8.80 3.70 11.31
N VAL A 98 9.85 3.29 12.02
CA VAL A 98 10.05 1.89 12.44
C VAL A 98 9.07 1.48 13.54
N VAL A 99 8.76 2.41 14.45
CA VAL A 99 7.85 2.15 15.58
C VAL A 99 6.40 2.36 15.17
N TYR A 100 6.14 3.37 14.35
CA TYR A 100 4.83 3.77 13.88
C TYR A 100 4.63 3.42 12.39
N PHE A 101 5.02 2.21 12.00
CA PHE A 101 5.08 1.74 10.62
C PHE A 101 3.73 1.65 9.89
N ARG A 102 2.60 1.71 10.60
CA ARG A 102 1.25 1.79 10.00
C ARG A 102 0.77 3.23 9.80
N GLY A 103 1.60 4.21 10.14
CA GLY A 103 1.34 5.61 9.84
C GLY A 103 1.50 5.94 8.36
N ASP A 104 1.14 7.15 7.99
CA ASP A 104 1.32 7.68 6.65
C ASP A 104 2.80 8.08 6.45
N ASN A 105 3.69 7.11 6.27
CA ASN A 105 5.15 7.29 6.16
C ASN A 105 5.76 6.45 5.02
N ALA A 106 7.07 6.19 5.05
CA ALA A 106 7.78 5.44 4.00
C ALA A 106 7.14 4.07 3.67
N TYR A 107 6.53 3.38 4.64
CA TYR A 107 5.85 2.10 4.42
C TYR A 107 4.46 2.23 3.79
N VAL A 108 4.01 3.47 3.61
CA VAL A 108 2.73 3.88 3.07
C VAL A 108 3.02 4.89 1.96
N TRP A 109 3.37 4.38 0.76
CA TRP A 109 3.71 5.21 -0.40
C TRP A 109 2.76 6.41 -0.63
N GLN A 110 1.45 6.15 -0.52
CA GLN A 110 0.42 7.17 -0.69
C GLN A 110 0.22 7.94 0.63
N LEU A 111 1.05 8.97 0.83
CA LEU A 111 0.86 9.96 1.89
C LEU A 111 -0.53 10.62 1.79
N ARG A 112 -0.98 11.27 2.88
CA ARG A 112 -2.32 11.89 2.93
C ARG A 112 -2.53 12.93 1.83
N GLY A 113 -3.17 12.49 0.75
CA GLY A 113 -3.67 13.36 -0.32
C GLY A 113 -5.07 13.88 -0.01
N GLN A 114 -5.66 14.55 -1.00
CA GLN A 114 -6.99 15.16 -0.90
C GLN A 114 -8.07 14.16 -0.46
N ASN A 115 -7.97 12.89 -0.84
CA ASN A 115 -8.97 11.87 -0.52
C ASN A 115 -8.75 11.18 0.86
N MET A 116 -7.65 11.45 1.56
CA MET A 116 -7.30 10.80 2.84
C MET A 116 -7.93 11.49 4.05
N ASN A 117 -9.21 11.79 3.93
CA ASN A 117 -10.06 12.48 4.91
C ASN A 117 -11.31 11.64 5.25
N THR A 118 -12.07 12.04 6.27
CA THR A 118 -13.25 11.28 6.74
C THR A 118 -14.26 10.96 5.64
N MET A 119 -14.47 11.85 4.66
CA MET A 119 -15.41 11.63 3.55
C MET A 119 -14.90 10.57 2.58
N GLY A 120 -13.62 10.59 2.21
CA GLY A 120 -13.01 9.56 1.37
C GLY A 120 -13.08 8.18 2.03
N TYR A 121 -12.77 8.12 3.33
CA TYR A 121 -12.91 6.89 4.12
C TYR A 121 -14.36 6.42 4.21
N ALA A 122 -15.32 7.33 4.42
CA ALA A 122 -16.74 6.98 4.46
C ALA A 122 -17.22 6.44 3.10
N LEU A 123 -16.87 7.13 2.01
CA LEU A 123 -17.22 6.72 0.65
C LEU A 123 -16.66 5.32 0.33
N THR A 124 -15.38 5.09 0.62
CA THR A 124 -14.76 3.78 0.44
C THR A 124 -15.40 2.72 1.34
N THR A 125 -15.72 3.03 2.59
CA THR A 125 -16.38 2.08 3.50
C THR A 125 -17.74 1.64 2.95
N TYR A 126 -18.57 2.57 2.49
CA TYR A 126 -19.87 2.23 1.91
C TYR A 126 -19.75 1.50 0.58
N TYR A 127 -18.74 1.82 -0.24
CA TYR A 127 -18.44 1.03 -1.44
C TYR A 127 -18.08 -0.41 -1.06
N VAL A 128 -17.16 -0.62 -0.13
CA VAL A 128 -16.77 -1.95 0.35
C VAL A 128 -18.00 -2.70 0.86
N LYS A 129 -18.83 -2.05 1.69
CA LYS A 129 -20.09 -2.64 2.19
C LYS A 129 -21.04 -3.07 1.08
N SER A 130 -21.07 -2.35 -0.04
CA SER A 130 -21.92 -2.70 -1.19
C SER A 130 -21.45 -3.92 -1.97
N ILE A 131 -20.18 -4.32 -1.83
CA ILE A 131 -19.58 -5.47 -2.50
C ILE A 131 -19.23 -6.62 -1.56
N ASP A 132 -19.56 -6.52 -0.26
CA ASP A 132 -19.02 -7.38 0.81
C ASP A 132 -19.66 -8.79 0.87
N THR A 133 -19.56 -9.57 -0.21
CA THR A 133 -20.15 -10.91 -0.34
C THR A 133 -19.53 -11.97 0.58
N LEU A 134 -18.37 -11.68 1.17
CA LEU A 134 -17.62 -12.55 2.08
C LEU A 134 -17.70 -12.06 3.53
N GLN A 135 -18.43 -10.96 3.79
CA GLN A 135 -18.58 -10.35 5.11
C GLN A 135 -17.24 -9.97 5.76
N LEU A 136 -16.28 -9.51 4.96
CA LEU A 136 -14.94 -9.15 5.39
C LEU A 136 -14.94 -7.95 6.34
N LEU A 137 -15.89 -7.01 6.21
CA LEU A 137 -16.02 -5.90 7.15
C LEU A 137 -16.43 -6.35 8.55
N ASP A 138 -17.12 -7.47 8.68
CA ASP A 138 -17.49 -8.10 9.95
C ASP A 138 -16.38 -8.99 10.49
N LEU A 139 -15.71 -9.73 9.60
CA LEU A 139 -14.67 -10.67 9.96
C LEU A 139 -13.37 -9.98 10.40
N LEU A 140 -12.94 -8.96 9.67
CA LEU A 140 -11.64 -8.31 9.88
C LEU A 140 -11.76 -7.14 10.85
N LYS A 141 -11.03 -7.24 11.97
CA LYS A 141 -11.03 -6.24 13.04
C LYS A 141 -9.91 -5.22 12.85
N GLU A 142 -10.16 -3.97 13.21
CA GLU A 142 -9.14 -2.92 13.18
C GLU A 142 -8.79 -2.40 14.57
N ASP A 143 -7.54 -1.98 14.72
CA ASP A 143 -7.06 -1.23 15.87
C ASP A 143 -6.25 -0.01 15.46
N ASN A 144 -5.99 0.83 16.46
CA ASN A 144 -5.27 2.07 16.31
C ASN A 144 -3.77 1.91 16.63
N LEU A 145 -3.17 0.72 16.53
CA LEU A 145 -1.77 0.50 16.93
C LEU A 145 -0.76 0.92 15.85
N PHE A 146 0.48 1.15 16.29
CA PHE A 146 1.66 1.38 15.42
C PHE A 146 1.50 2.54 14.42
N GLY A 147 0.89 3.65 14.83
CA GLY A 147 0.83 4.83 13.96
C GLY A 147 -0.42 4.93 13.10
N ASN A 148 -1.25 3.89 13.08
CA ASN A 148 -2.40 3.79 12.20
C ASN A 148 -3.38 4.96 12.37
N PHE A 149 -3.97 5.41 11.27
CA PHE A 149 -5.07 6.36 11.29
C PHE A 149 -6.40 5.64 11.17
N THR A 150 -7.22 5.77 12.21
CA THR A 150 -8.53 5.13 12.26
C THR A 150 -9.66 6.14 12.32
N PHE A 151 -10.78 5.79 11.70
CA PHE A 151 -12.03 6.54 11.70
C PHE A 151 -13.16 5.66 12.22
N ARG A 152 -14.16 6.26 12.87
CA ARG A 152 -15.39 5.56 13.25
C ARG A 152 -16.48 5.85 12.22
N ILE A 153 -16.81 4.86 11.39
CA ILE A 153 -17.79 4.96 10.30
C ILE A 153 -18.71 3.74 10.39
N ASP A 154 -20.03 3.95 10.30
CA ASP A 154 -21.02 2.86 10.41
C ASP A 154 -20.81 1.99 11.67
N ASN A 155 -20.54 2.65 12.81
CA ASN A 155 -20.20 2.03 14.10
C ASN A 155 -18.98 1.10 14.10
N ARG A 156 -18.13 1.15 13.06
CA ARG A 156 -16.91 0.36 12.93
C ARG A 156 -15.68 1.24 12.98
N VAL A 157 -14.58 0.69 13.50
CA VAL A 157 -13.26 1.29 13.38
C VAL A 157 -12.69 0.87 12.03
N ILE A 158 -12.39 1.84 11.18
CA ILE A 158 -11.91 1.65 9.82
C ILE A 158 -10.57 2.35 9.66
N SER A 159 -9.66 1.73 8.91
CA SER A 159 -8.39 2.31 8.51
C SER A 159 -8.17 2.12 7.01
N ARG A 160 -7.12 2.74 6.49
CA ARG A 160 -6.66 2.48 5.13
C ARG A 160 -6.28 1.01 4.97
N ASP A 161 -5.50 0.48 5.92
CA ASP A 161 -5.00 -0.89 5.88
C ASP A 161 -6.13 -1.89 5.66
N LEU A 162 -7.21 -1.73 6.42
CA LEU A 162 -8.39 -2.58 6.35
C LEU A 162 -9.08 -2.48 4.98
N LEU A 163 -9.40 -1.25 4.56
CA LEU A 163 -10.17 -1.02 3.34
C LEU A 163 -9.39 -1.45 2.08
N ASP A 164 -8.12 -1.07 1.98
CA ASP A 164 -7.27 -1.45 0.85
C ASP A 164 -7.13 -2.97 0.78
N SER A 165 -6.92 -3.64 1.92
CA SER A 165 -6.81 -5.11 1.94
C SER A 165 -8.09 -5.81 1.54
N ILE A 166 -9.25 -5.32 1.98
CA ILE A 166 -10.53 -5.92 1.58
C ILE A 166 -10.72 -5.83 0.06
N ILE A 167 -10.38 -4.68 -0.54
CA ILE A 167 -10.53 -4.50 -1.99
C ILE A 167 -9.55 -5.38 -2.77
N GLU A 168 -8.32 -5.52 -2.30
CA GLU A 168 -7.32 -6.43 -2.89
C GLU A 168 -7.77 -7.90 -2.80
N ILE A 169 -8.29 -8.32 -1.63
CA ILE A 169 -8.89 -9.66 -1.44
C ILE A 169 -10.07 -9.86 -2.41
N TYR A 170 -10.94 -8.86 -2.58
CA TYR A 170 -12.06 -8.96 -3.51
C TYR A 170 -11.66 -9.04 -4.97
N PHE A 171 -10.57 -8.38 -5.36
CA PHE A 171 -10.02 -8.52 -6.71
C PHE A 171 -9.58 -9.96 -6.97
N LEU A 172 -8.83 -10.56 -6.05
CA LEU A 172 -8.44 -11.97 -6.16
C LEU A 172 -9.63 -12.92 -6.06
N GLU A 173 -10.60 -12.66 -5.19
CA GLU A 173 -11.83 -13.47 -5.10
C GLU A 173 -12.60 -13.46 -6.43
N LYS A 174 -12.74 -12.30 -7.04
CA LYS A 174 -13.46 -12.16 -8.32
C LYS A 174 -12.83 -12.97 -9.44
N HIS A 175 -11.50 -12.95 -9.54
CA HIS A 175 -10.79 -13.52 -10.69
C HIS A 175 -10.27 -14.95 -10.46
N LEU A 176 -9.91 -15.28 -9.22
CA LEU A 176 -9.30 -16.56 -8.85
C LEU A 176 -10.14 -17.36 -7.85
N ASN A 177 -11.22 -16.78 -7.30
CA ASN A 177 -12.12 -17.46 -6.37
C ASN A 177 -11.35 -18.02 -5.17
N ILE A 178 -10.48 -17.18 -4.58
CA ILE A 178 -9.51 -17.56 -3.54
C ILE A 178 -10.15 -18.20 -2.31
N SER A 179 -11.41 -17.88 -2.02
CA SER A 179 -12.21 -18.50 -0.96
C SER A 179 -12.54 -19.98 -1.21
N LYS A 180 -12.35 -20.47 -2.43
CA LYS A 180 -12.61 -21.86 -2.84
C LYS A 180 -11.37 -22.62 -3.27
N LEU A 181 -10.19 -22.00 -3.20
CA LEU A 181 -8.94 -22.70 -3.45
C LEU A 181 -8.72 -23.78 -2.39
N ASN A 182 -7.96 -24.81 -2.74
CA ASN A 182 -7.61 -25.87 -1.79
C ASN A 182 -6.17 -25.69 -1.34
N LYS A 183 -5.96 -25.19 -0.11
CA LYS A 183 -4.64 -25.02 0.51
C LYS A 183 -3.69 -24.20 -0.38
N ALA A 184 -4.10 -22.96 -0.66
CA ALA A 184 -3.30 -22.05 -1.46
C ALA A 184 -2.06 -21.56 -0.69
N THR A 185 -0.96 -21.44 -1.41
CA THR A 185 0.25 -20.75 -0.97
C THR A 185 0.39 -19.42 -1.70
N ILE A 186 0.55 -18.35 -0.94
CA ILE A 186 0.71 -16.99 -1.46
C ILE A 186 2.12 -16.48 -1.20
N LEU A 187 2.73 -15.84 -2.19
CA LEU A 187 3.96 -15.07 -2.04
C LEU A 187 3.64 -13.57 -2.17
N ASP A 188 4.04 -12.78 -1.19
CA ASP A 188 3.88 -11.33 -1.15
C ASP A 188 5.25 -10.66 -1.25
N ILE A 189 5.53 -10.10 -2.42
CA ILE A 189 6.83 -9.52 -2.80
C ILE A 189 6.78 -8.02 -2.51
N GLY A 190 7.72 -7.56 -1.68
CA GLY A 190 7.66 -6.20 -1.15
C GLY A 190 6.55 -6.07 -0.13
N ALA A 191 6.43 -7.06 0.76
CA ALA A 191 5.33 -7.16 1.72
C ALA A 191 5.27 -6.00 2.72
N GLY A 192 6.31 -5.14 2.77
CA GLY A 192 6.39 -4.04 3.72
C GLY A 192 6.36 -4.57 5.14
N TYR A 193 5.41 -4.11 5.94
CA TYR A 193 5.19 -4.61 7.30
C TYR A 193 4.23 -5.82 7.39
N GLY A 194 3.81 -6.43 6.28
CA GLY A 194 2.94 -7.61 6.29
C GLY A 194 1.45 -7.30 6.44
N ARG A 195 0.99 -6.14 5.95
CA ARG A 195 -0.42 -5.71 5.99
C ARG A 195 -1.35 -6.75 5.37
N LEU A 196 -1.09 -7.12 4.12
CA LEU A 196 -1.99 -7.98 3.37
C LEU A 196 -1.95 -9.41 3.90
N ALA A 197 -0.77 -9.90 4.27
CA ALA A 197 -0.60 -11.17 4.99
C ALA A 197 -1.50 -11.27 6.24
N HIS A 198 -1.50 -10.23 7.09
CA HIS A 198 -2.39 -10.19 8.26
C HIS A 198 -3.85 -10.34 7.86
N ARG A 199 -4.32 -9.54 6.90
CA ARG A 199 -5.74 -9.51 6.52
C ARG A 199 -6.17 -10.78 5.80
N MET A 200 -5.38 -11.24 4.86
CA MET A 200 -5.74 -12.37 4.01
C MET A 200 -5.74 -13.70 4.78
N THR A 201 -4.73 -13.94 5.62
CA THR A 201 -4.71 -15.15 6.48
C THR A 201 -5.76 -15.15 7.58
N SER A 202 -6.23 -13.97 7.99
CA SER A 202 -7.38 -13.85 8.92
C SER A 202 -8.73 -14.07 8.21
N ALA A 203 -8.81 -13.77 6.92
CA ALA A 203 -10.04 -13.78 6.15
C ALA A 203 -10.32 -15.10 5.40
N ILE A 204 -9.27 -15.75 4.90
CA ILE A 204 -9.37 -16.83 3.91
C ILE A 204 -8.74 -18.12 4.47
N PRO A 205 -9.52 -19.00 5.11
CA PRO A 205 -9.03 -20.25 5.70
C PRO A 205 -8.39 -21.22 4.68
N GLN A 206 -8.66 -21.02 3.40
CA GLN A 206 -8.11 -21.79 2.29
C GLN A 206 -6.63 -21.52 2.05
N ILE A 207 -6.07 -20.44 2.61
CA ILE A 207 -4.65 -20.15 2.56
C ILE A 207 -3.94 -21.00 3.61
N SER A 208 -3.16 -21.97 3.16
CA SER A 208 -2.35 -22.81 4.05
C SER A 208 -1.01 -22.19 4.39
N SER A 209 -0.49 -21.32 3.53
CA SER A 209 0.79 -20.65 3.73
C SER A 209 0.82 -19.28 3.07
N TYR A 210 1.43 -18.31 3.74
CA TYR A 210 1.59 -16.95 3.24
C TYR A 210 3.04 -16.49 3.47
N LEU A 211 3.79 -16.37 2.39
CA LEU A 211 5.21 -16.04 2.39
C LEU A 211 5.37 -14.54 2.15
N CYS A 212 5.80 -13.80 3.16
CA CYS A 212 6.17 -12.39 3.02
C CYS A 212 7.66 -12.31 2.71
N THR A 213 8.05 -11.60 1.66
CA THR A 213 9.45 -11.31 1.35
C THR A 213 9.62 -9.85 0.98
N ASP A 214 10.78 -9.29 1.30
CA ASP A 214 11.12 -7.92 0.94
C ASP A 214 12.63 -7.83 0.69
N ALA A 215 13.03 -7.01 -0.28
CA ALA A 215 14.44 -6.73 -0.55
C ALA A 215 15.01 -5.66 0.40
N VAL A 216 14.15 -5.03 1.21
CA VAL A 216 14.49 -4.07 2.24
C VAL A 216 14.52 -4.76 3.60
N ALA A 217 15.70 -4.80 4.23
CA ALA A 217 15.92 -5.50 5.50
C ALA A 217 15.03 -4.97 6.64
N ILE A 218 14.84 -3.65 6.74
CA ILE A 218 13.95 -3.05 7.75
C ILE A 218 12.49 -3.44 7.56
N SER A 219 12.01 -3.54 6.32
CA SER A 219 10.65 -4.03 6.01
C SER A 219 10.49 -5.48 6.47
N SER A 220 11.45 -6.36 6.12
CA SER A 220 11.44 -7.76 6.57
C SER A 220 11.45 -7.88 8.11
N PHE A 221 12.24 -7.05 8.79
CA PHE A 221 12.30 -7.00 10.25
C PHE A 221 10.95 -6.60 10.88
N ILE A 222 10.32 -5.53 10.38
CA ILE A 222 9.04 -5.05 10.89
C ILE A 222 7.92 -6.04 10.58
N SER A 223 7.92 -6.62 9.38
CA SER A 223 6.95 -7.65 8.98
C SER A 223 6.98 -8.84 9.92
N ASP A 224 8.18 -9.34 10.26
CA ASP A 224 8.33 -10.49 11.16
C ASP A 224 7.77 -10.18 12.56
N TYR A 225 8.06 -8.99 13.08
CA TYR A 225 7.49 -8.54 14.34
C TYR A 225 5.97 -8.45 14.26
N TYR A 226 5.42 -7.82 13.22
CA TYR A 226 3.98 -7.58 13.10
C TYR A 226 3.18 -8.88 12.95
N ILE A 227 3.65 -9.82 12.13
CA ILE A 227 3.01 -11.13 11.95
C ILE A 227 2.99 -11.92 13.27
N LYS A 228 4.08 -11.91 14.03
CA LYS A 228 4.14 -12.56 15.36
C LYS A 228 3.26 -11.85 16.38
N PHE A 229 3.26 -10.52 16.40
CA PHE A 229 2.37 -9.73 17.24
C PHE A 229 0.89 -10.06 16.98
N ARG A 230 0.53 -10.27 15.71
CA ARG A 230 -0.82 -10.71 15.28
C ARG A 230 -1.10 -12.19 15.53
N LYS A 231 -0.11 -12.98 15.95
CA LYS A 231 -0.19 -14.43 16.19
C LYS A 231 -0.55 -15.22 14.92
N LEU A 232 0.00 -14.79 13.79
CA LEU A 232 -0.25 -15.39 12.48
C LEU A 232 0.94 -16.20 11.96
N ASP A 233 2.00 -16.32 12.76
CA ASP A 233 3.27 -17.00 12.45
C ASP A 233 3.14 -18.51 12.15
N LYS A 234 1.97 -19.09 12.42
CA LYS A 234 1.63 -20.47 12.02
C LYS A 234 1.29 -20.61 10.52
N ILE A 235 0.77 -19.55 9.90
CA ILE A 235 0.29 -19.54 8.51
C ILE A 235 1.14 -18.57 7.68
N ALA A 236 1.41 -17.37 8.19
CA ALA A 236 2.24 -16.37 7.55
C ALA A 236 3.67 -16.41 8.07
N LYS A 237 4.66 -16.34 7.17
CA LYS A 237 6.09 -16.33 7.52
C LYS A 237 6.81 -15.25 6.75
N VAL A 238 7.80 -14.62 7.38
CA VAL A 238 8.73 -13.75 6.66
C VAL A 238 9.93 -14.56 6.21
N ILE A 239 10.16 -14.57 4.91
CA ILE A 239 11.27 -15.24 4.26
C ILE A 239 12.32 -14.19 3.92
N GLY A 240 13.55 -14.40 4.38
CA GLY A 240 14.67 -13.55 4.02
C GLY A 240 14.98 -13.66 2.52
N LEU A 241 15.43 -12.58 1.91
CA LEU A 241 15.78 -12.54 0.50
C LEU A 241 16.84 -13.60 0.13
N ASP A 242 17.78 -13.90 1.04
CA ASP A 242 18.80 -14.94 0.89
C ASP A 242 18.22 -16.37 0.89
N ALA A 243 17.01 -16.55 1.41
CA ALA A 243 16.35 -17.85 1.54
C ALA A 243 15.20 -18.03 0.53
N ILE A 244 14.84 -17.02 -0.26
CA ILE A 244 13.63 -17.06 -1.08
C ILE A 244 13.68 -18.14 -2.15
N GLU A 245 14.77 -18.23 -2.91
CA GLU A 245 14.91 -19.21 -3.98
C GLU A 245 14.86 -20.65 -3.42
N LYS A 246 15.57 -20.89 -2.32
CA LYS A 246 15.51 -22.17 -1.60
C LYS A 246 14.08 -22.49 -1.16
N THR A 247 13.35 -21.51 -0.63
CA THR A 247 11.97 -21.70 -0.15
C THR A 247 11.03 -22.08 -1.30
N LEU A 248 11.11 -21.38 -2.44
CA LEU A 248 10.31 -21.72 -3.62
C LEU A 248 10.61 -23.11 -4.19
N GLY A 249 11.81 -23.64 -3.95
CA GLY A 249 12.16 -25.03 -4.28
C GLY A 249 11.49 -26.10 -3.43
N TYR A 250 11.00 -25.76 -2.23
CA TYR A 250 10.33 -26.70 -1.33
C TYR A 250 8.83 -26.44 -1.19
N GLU A 251 8.40 -25.20 -1.43
CA GLU A 251 7.03 -24.75 -1.19
C GLU A 251 6.47 -24.11 -2.47
N PRO A 252 5.73 -24.88 -3.29
CA PRO A 252 5.10 -24.35 -4.50
C PRO A 252 4.15 -23.21 -4.15
N VAL A 253 4.25 -22.13 -4.92
CA VAL A 253 3.42 -20.92 -4.78
C VAL A 253 2.38 -20.89 -5.88
N ASP A 254 1.11 -20.68 -5.50
CA ASP A 254 0.01 -20.57 -6.46
C ASP A 254 -0.14 -19.15 -6.99
N ILE A 255 0.04 -18.16 -6.11
CA ILE A 255 -0.20 -16.74 -6.38
C ILE A 255 0.94 -15.90 -5.82
N ALA A 256 1.60 -15.14 -6.68
CA ALA A 256 2.45 -14.02 -6.27
C ALA A 256 1.65 -12.71 -6.27
N ILE A 257 1.94 -11.85 -5.32
CA ILE A 257 1.34 -10.53 -5.16
C ILE A 257 2.46 -9.50 -5.00
N ASN A 258 2.32 -8.36 -5.67
CA ASN A 258 3.15 -7.19 -5.47
C ASN A 258 2.25 -5.94 -5.38
N ILE A 259 2.23 -5.32 -4.21
CA ILE A 259 1.43 -4.11 -3.97
C ILE A 259 2.39 -2.93 -3.80
N HIS A 260 2.37 -1.99 -4.73
CA HIS A 260 3.15 -0.74 -4.76
C HIS A 260 4.68 -0.88 -4.80
N SER A 261 5.22 -2.08 -4.60
CA SER A 261 6.67 -2.28 -4.48
C SER A 261 7.41 -2.28 -5.83
N PHE A 262 6.91 -2.91 -6.91
CA PHE A 262 7.64 -2.89 -8.20
C PHE A 262 7.78 -1.49 -8.78
N SER A 263 6.84 -0.59 -8.53
CA SER A 263 6.98 0.82 -8.89
C SER A 263 8.15 1.51 -8.17
N GLU A 264 8.67 0.95 -7.07
CA GLU A 264 9.79 1.49 -6.30
C GLU A 264 11.11 0.75 -6.59
N CYS A 265 11.10 -0.20 -7.54
CA CYS A 265 12.25 -0.99 -7.94
C CYS A 265 12.87 -0.47 -9.24
N LYS A 266 14.15 -0.78 -9.44
CA LYS A 266 14.78 -0.73 -10.77
C LYS A 266 14.24 -1.87 -11.64
N ILE A 267 14.25 -1.68 -12.97
CA ILE A 267 13.87 -2.74 -13.91
C ILE A 267 14.65 -4.04 -13.70
N SER A 268 15.96 -3.97 -13.40
CA SER A 268 16.79 -5.15 -13.12
C SER A 268 16.27 -5.99 -11.93
N ALA A 269 15.84 -5.33 -10.86
CA ALA A 269 15.28 -6.01 -9.70
C ALA A 269 13.93 -6.68 -10.03
N ILE A 270 13.10 -6.02 -10.84
CA ILE A 270 11.82 -6.57 -11.30
C ILE A 270 12.06 -7.78 -12.22
N ASP A 271 13.02 -7.68 -13.14
CA ASP A 271 13.43 -8.77 -14.02
C ASP A 271 13.92 -9.99 -13.23
N TRP A 272 14.74 -9.77 -12.19
CA TRP A 272 15.20 -10.82 -11.29
C TRP A 272 14.04 -11.55 -10.59
N TRP A 273 13.08 -10.80 -10.02
CA TRP A 273 11.90 -11.39 -9.39
C TRP A 273 11.06 -12.20 -10.39
N LEU A 274 10.82 -11.66 -11.59
CA LEU A 274 10.03 -12.34 -12.61
C LEU A 274 10.73 -13.60 -13.14
N SER A 275 12.05 -13.57 -13.28
CA SER A 275 12.86 -14.75 -13.62
C SER A 275 12.70 -15.84 -12.57
N LEU A 276 12.71 -15.47 -11.28
CA LEU A 276 12.48 -16.39 -10.18
C LEU A 276 11.06 -16.99 -10.23
N LEU A 277 10.03 -16.14 -10.37
CA LEU A 277 8.64 -16.60 -10.45
C LEU A 277 8.40 -17.53 -11.64
N SER A 278 8.94 -17.19 -12.82
CA SER A 278 8.82 -17.99 -14.04
C SER A 278 9.54 -19.34 -13.90
N ARG A 279 10.75 -19.35 -13.33
CA ARG A 279 11.53 -20.57 -13.03
C ARG A 279 10.76 -21.55 -12.14
N TYR A 280 10.11 -21.04 -11.10
CA TYR A 280 9.31 -21.84 -10.16
C TYR A 280 7.85 -22.00 -10.59
N LYS A 281 7.50 -21.56 -11.81
CA LYS A 281 6.18 -21.72 -12.43
C LYS A 281 5.04 -21.19 -11.57
N VAL A 282 5.25 -20.05 -10.91
CA VAL A 282 4.18 -19.39 -10.15
C VAL A 282 3.10 -18.97 -11.15
N ARG A 283 1.89 -19.47 -10.95
CA ARG A 283 0.86 -19.38 -12.00
C ARG A 283 0.30 -17.99 -12.15
N TYR A 284 -0.02 -17.34 -11.03
CA TYR A 284 -0.69 -16.04 -11.02
C TYR A 284 0.19 -14.97 -10.39
N LEU A 285 0.16 -13.77 -10.99
CA LEU A 285 0.83 -12.59 -10.46
C LEU A 285 -0.15 -11.41 -10.41
N MET A 286 -0.48 -10.96 -9.20
CA MET A 286 -1.24 -9.73 -8.98
C MET A 286 -0.29 -8.57 -8.77
N ILE A 287 -0.54 -7.46 -9.46
CA ILE A 287 0.23 -6.21 -9.31
C ILE A 287 -0.71 -5.04 -9.06
N VAL A 288 -0.33 -4.19 -8.12
CA VAL A 288 -0.93 -2.87 -7.91
C VAL A 288 0.17 -1.82 -8.01
N PRO A 289 0.26 -1.04 -9.09
CA PRO A 289 1.31 -0.04 -9.24
C PRO A 289 1.05 1.19 -8.38
N ASN A 290 2.10 1.99 -8.19
CA ASN A 290 1.94 3.35 -7.69
C ASN A 290 1.12 4.18 -8.68
N ALA A 291 0.16 4.95 -8.18
CA ALA A 291 -0.78 5.66 -9.04
C ALA A 291 -0.09 6.75 -9.89
N GLY A 292 0.87 7.47 -9.29
CA GLY A 292 1.61 8.54 -9.98
C GLY A 292 0.69 9.58 -10.61
N ASP A 293 1.15 10.17 -11.71
CA ASP A 293 0.38 11.07 -12.57
C ASP A 293 -0.59 10.33 -13.51
N HIS A 294 -0.42 9.02 -13.67
CA HIS A 294 -1.19 8.16 -14.56
C HIS A 294 -2.32 7.39 -13.86
N GLY A 295 -2.65 7.74 -12.62
CA GLY A 295 -3.75 7.11 -11.85
C GLY A 295 -3.62 5.59 -11.65
N GLY A 296 -2.43 5.03 -11.81
CA GLY A 296 -2.17 3.58 -11.74
C GLY A 296 -2.47 2.82 -13.04
N GLU A 297 -2.84 3.50 -14.12
CA GLU A 297 -3.20 2.86 -15.40
C GLU A 297 -2.02 2.27 -16.19
N ARG A 298 -0.80 2.55 -15.73
CA ARG A 298 0.45 2.12 -16.35
C ARG A 298 1.31 1.45 -15.29
N LEU A 299 2.09 0.46 -15.73
CA LEU A 299 3.03 -0.28 -14.89
C LEU A 299 4.41 0.37 -15.02
N LEU A 300 4.59 1.50 -14.32
CA LEU A 300 5.82 2.29 -14.37
C LEU A 300 6.61 2.22 -13.06
N THR A 301 7.93 2.19 -13.19
CA THR A 301 8.85 2.48 -12.09
C THR A 301 8.77 3.96 -11.71
N HIS A 302 9.34 4.34 -10.57
CA HIS A 302 9.43 5.74 -10.15
C HIS A 302 10.22 6.61 -11.14
N GLU A 303 11.11 6.00 -11.92
CA GLU A 303 11.86 6.65 -12.99
C GLU A 303 11.09 6.72 -14.32
N GLY A 304 9.86 6.18 -14.36
CA GLY A 304 8.98 6.21 -15.54
C GLY A 304 9.21 5.07 -16.53
N GLU A 305 10.01 4.07 -16.16
CA GLU A 305 10.28 2.90 -17.02
C GLU A 305 9.11 1.91 -17.00
N ASP A 306 8.71 1.40 -18.16
CA ASP A 306 7.60 0.46 -18.28
C ASP A 306 8.05 -0.97 -17.95
N PHE A 307 7.63 -1.47 -16.78
CA PHE A 307 7.91 -2.84 -16.36
C PHE A 307 6.83 -3.83 -16.80
N GLY A 308 5.74 -3.37 -17.42
CA GLY A 308 4.73 -4.23 -18.05
C GLY A 308 5.33 -5.12 -19.12
N LYS A 309 6.28 -4.59 -19.91
CA LYS A 309 6.96 -5.39 -20.94
C LYS A 309 7.86 -6.48 -20.37
N VAL A 310 8.47 -6.21 -19.22
CA VAL A 310 9.35 -7.17 -18.53
C VAL A 310 8.51 -8.36 -18.06
N ILE A 311 7.32 -8.12 -17.51
CA ILE A 311 6.38 -9.18 -17.12
C ILE A 311 6.05 -10.09 -18.30
N GLU A 312 5.71 -9.51 -19.46
CA GLU A 312 5.43 -10.27 -20.68
C GLU A 312 6.62 -11.12 -21.15
N ASN A 313 7.84 -10.59 -21.07
CA ASN A 313 9.05 -11.29 -21.49
C ASN A 313 9.32 -12.55 -20.65
N HIS A 314 8.82 -12.60 -19.42
CA HIS A 314 8.90 -13.77 -18.52
C HIS A 314 7.73 -14.76 -18.68
N GLY A 315 6.90 -14.58 -19.71
CA GLY A 315 5.83 -15.51 -20.09
C GLY A 315 4.47 -15.22 -19.48
N TYR A 316 4.33 -14.12 -18.73
CA TYR A 316 3.06 -13.73 -18.12
C TYR A 316 2.19 -12.97 -19.10
N LYS A 317 0.91 -13.35 -19.18
CA LYS A 317 -0.11 -12.65 -19.96
C LYS A 317 -1.10 -11.94 -19.06
N LEU A 318 -1.43 -10.69 -19.38
CA LEU A 318 -2.48 -9.94 -18.68
C LEU A 318 -3.84 -10.59 -18.91
N ILE A 319 -4.51 -11.00 -17.83
CA ILE A 319 -5.85 -11.60 -17.87
C ILE A 319 -6.93 -10.72 -17.22
N ALA A 320 -6.54 -9.78 -16.36
CA ALA A 320 -7.45 -8.75 -15.84
C ALA A 320 -6.71 -7.44 -15.54
N LYS A 321 -7.36 -6.31 -15.84
CA LYS A 321 -6.98 -4.96 -15.42
C LYS A 321 -8.26 -4.22 -15.04
N GLU A 322 -8.37 -3.80 -13.78
CA GLU A 322 -9.57 -3.13 -13.28
C GLU A 322 -9.21 -1.94 -12.39
N PRO A 323 -10.00 -0.86 -12.40
CA PRO A 323 -9.84 0.18 -11.38
C PRO A 323 -10.14 -0.43 -10.01
N LYS A 324 -9.41 0.02 -8.97
CA LYS A 324 -9.62 -0.38 -7.57
C LYS A 324 -11.10 -0.25 -7.16
N PHE A 325 -11.74 0.81 -7.64
CA PHE A 325 -13.17 1.05 -7.49
C PHE A 325 -13.85 1.02 -8.85
N ARG A 326 -14.85 0.15 -9.03
CA ARG A 326 -15.60 0.06 -10.29
C ARG A 326 -16.54 1.24 -10.51
N ASP A 327 -17.02 1.83 -9.43
CA ASP A 327 -17.80 3.06 -9.48
C ASP A 327 -16.86 4.24 -9.80
N PRO A 328 -17.07 5.00 -10.89
CA PRO A 328 -16.16 6.08 -11.28
C PRO A 328 -16.05 7.22 -10.26
N VAL A 329 -17.13 7.49 -9.50
CA VAL A 329 -17.12 8.52 -8.45
C VAL A 329 -16.26 8.03 -7.28
N VAL A 330 -16.40 6.77 -6.88
CA VAL A 330 -15.55 6.18 -5.84
C VAL A 330 -14.11 6.07 -6.33
N GLN A 331 -13.86 5.77 -7.60
CA GLN A 331 -12.52 5.79 -8.19
C GLN A 331 -11.90 7.19 -8.21
N THR A 332 -12.71 8.24 -8.18
CA THR A 332 -12.20 9.62 -8.14
C THR A 332 -11.94 10.08 -6.70
N PHE A 333 -12.87 9.79 -5.78
CA PHE A 333 -12.92 10.41 -4.44
C PHE A 333 -12.69 9.44 -3.29
N GLY A 334 -12.68 8.14 -3.55
CA GLY A 334 -12.32 7.11 -2.58
C GLY A 334 -10.85 7.20 -2.19
N ILE A 335 -10.49 6.50 -1.12
CA ILE A 335 -9.10 6.50 -0.66
C ILE A 335 -8.22 5.84 -1.71
N ASN A 336 -7.16 6.54 -2.10
CA ASN A 336 -6.05 5.97 -2.87
C ASN A 336 -6.46 5.20 -4.13
N PRO A 337 -7.10 5.87 -5.10
CA PRO A 337 -7.46 5.23 -6.35
C PRO A 337 -6.22 4.79 -7.13
N THR A 338 -6.31 3.61 -7.71
CA THR A 338 -5.29 2.98 -8.57
C THR A 338 -5.97 1.89 -9.41
N TYR A 339 -5.19 1.05 -10.09
CA TYR A 339 -5.66 -0.12 -10.81
C TYR A 339 -5.04 -1.40 -10.25
N HIS A 340 -5.78 -2.49 -10.36
CA HIS A 340 -5.31 -3.83 -10.05
C HIS A 340 -5.09 -4.59 -11.36
N TYR A 341 -3.98 -5.31 -11.44
CA TYR A 341 -3.58 -6.12 -12.59
C TYR A 341 -3.46 -7.56 -12.14
N LEU A 342 -3.91 -8.49 -12.98
CA LEU A 342 -3.72 -9.91 -12.80
C LEU A 342 -3.12 -10.50 -14.07
N PHE A 343 -2.02 -11.21 -13.90
CA PHE A 343 -1.33 -11.93 -14.94
C PHE A 343 -1.36 -13.43 -14.69
N GLU A 344 -1.31 -14.21 -15.76
CA GLU A 344 -1.19 -15.68 -15.74
C GLU A 344 -0.01 -16.12 -16.59
N LEU A 345 0.86 -16.96 -16.03
CA LEU A 345 1.97 -17.59 -16.72
C LEU A 345 1.43 -18.59 -17.78
N GLN A 346 1.94 -18.49 -19.02
CA GLN A 346 1.50 -19.30 -20.16
C GLN A 346 2.33 -20.57 -20.38
#